data_AF-A0A967GLD6-F1
#
_entry.id   AF-A0A967GLD6-F1
#
_cell.length_a   1.000
_cell.length_b   1.000
_cell.length_c   1.000
_cell.angle_alpha   90.00
_cell.angle_beta   90.00
_cell.angle_gamma   90.00
#
_symmetry.space_group_name_H-M   'P 1'
#
loop_
_entity.id
_entity.type
_entity.pdbx_description
1 polymer ?
#
loop_
_entity_poly.entity_id
_entity_poly.type
_entity_poly.pdbx_seq_one_letter_code
_entity_poly.pdbx_strand_id
1 'polypeptide(L)'
;MSSEYAIRVRGLGKCYYHHARALDRLFYQLSSRPPSRSRPFWALKDLSFEIARGDTVGVIGRNGAGKSTLLEIISSTLTPT
;
A
#
# COMPACT_ATOMS: atom_id res chain seq x y z
N MET A 1 2.77 31.38 4.91
CA MET A 1 3.53 30.57 5.87
C MET A 1 4.00 29.31 5.15
N SER A 2 5.32 29.14 4.97
CA SER A 2 5.88 27.90 4.41
C SER A 2 5.59 26.75 5.38
N SER A 3 5.05 25.62 4.88
CA SER A 3 4.91 24.41 5.70
C SER A 3 6.29 23.99 6.23
N GLU A 4 6.39 23.83 7.56
CA GLU A 4 7.57 23.31 8.27
C GLU A 4 8.02 21.95 7.72
N TYR A 5 7.05 21.13 7.32
CA TYR A 5 7.27 19.79 6.78
C TYR A 5 7.35 19.79 5.26
N ALA A 6 8.31 19.04 4.73
CA ALA A 6 8.40 18.67 3.33
C ALA A 6 7.47 17.50 3.00
N ILE A 7 7.38 16.51 3.91
CA ILE A 7 6.50 15.34 3.78
C ILE A 7 5.82 15.13 5.13
N ARG A 8 4.50 14.97 5.12
CA ARG A 8 3.71 14.61 6.31
C ARG A 8 2.75 13.50 5.95
N VAL A 9 2.85 12.39 6.65
CA VAL A 9 2.03 11.19 6.43
C VAL A 9 1.32 10.85 7.73
N ARG A 10 0.03 10.54 7.65
CA ARG A 10 -0.81 10.18 8.80
C ARG A 10 -1.71 9.01 8.42
N GLY A 11 -1.66 7.94 9.21
CA GLY A 11 -2.54 6.76 9.08
C GLY A 11 -2.45 6.07 7.72
N LEU A 12 -1.29 6.11 7.06
CA LEU A 12 -1.17 5.62 5.69
C LEU A 12 -1.32 4.10 5.63
N GLY A 13 -2.30 3.66 4.84
CA GLY A 13 -2.55 2.26 4.54
C GLY A 13 -2.30 1.95 3.07
N LYS A 14 -1.74 0.77 2.80
CA LYS A 14 -1.81 0.15 1.48
C LYS A 14 -2.03 -1.35 1.61
N CYS A 15 -3.18 -1.80 1.12
CA CYS A 15 -3.54 -3.20 1.03
C CYS A 15 -3.61 -3.65 -0.42
N TYR A 16 -2.99 -4.78 -0.73
CA TYR A 16 -3.13 -5.49 -2.00
C TYR A 16 -3.99 -6.73 -1.79
N TYR A 17 -4.91 -6.96 -2.73
CA TYR A 17 -5.67 -8.20 -2.82
C TYR A 17 -5.05 -9.06 -3.91
N HIS A 18 -4.52 -10.22 -3.53
CA HIS A 18 -4.01 -11.18 -4.51
C HIS A 18 -5.22 -11.81 -5.21
N HIS A 19 -5.68 -11.21 -6.30
CA HIS A 19 -6.79 -11.78 -7.06
C HIS A 19 -6.38 -13.15 -7.59
N ALA A 20 -7.08 -14.17 -7.10
CA ALA A 20 -7.09 -15.47 -7.74
C ALA A 20 -7.70 -15.32 -9.15
N ARG A 21 -7.31 -16.24 -10.02
CA ARG A 21 -7.23 -16.11 -11.48
C ARG A 21 -8.52 -15.60 -12.13
N ALA A 22 -8.38 -15.00 -13.32
CA ALA A 22 -9.50 -14.56 -14.15
C ALA A 22 -10.60 -15.62 -14.38
N LEU A 23 -10.23 -16.91 -14.31
CA LEU A 23 -11.14 -18.06 -14.43
C LEU A 23 -12.14 -18.18 -13.27
N ASP A 24 -11.86 -17.64 -12.09
CA ASP A 24 -12.78 -17.68 -10.94
C ASP A 24 -14.09 -16.94 -11.22
N ARG A 25 -14.06 -15.93 -12.12
CA ARG A 25 -15.27 -15.23 -12.57
C ARG A 25 -16.18 -16.10 -13.44
N LEU A 26 -15.61 -17.00 -14.23
CA LEU A 26 -16.37 -17.88 -15.12
C LEU A 26 -17.00 -19.04 -14.34
N PHE A 27 -16.27 -19.62 -13.38
CA PHE A 27 -16.76 -20.73 -12.56
C PHE A 27 -17.88 -20.33 -11.57
N TYR A 28 -18.03 -19.04 -11.26
CA TYR A 28 -19.11 -18.52 -10.41
C TYR A 28 -20.50 -18.69 -11.04
N GLN A 29 -20.62 -18.69 -12.37
CA GLN A 29 -21.91 -18.95 -13.05
C GLN A 29 -22.34 -20.42 -12.97
N LEU A 30 -21.41 -21.34 -12.69
CA LEU A 30 -21.63 -22.78 -12.70
C LEU A 30 -21.63 -23.42 -11.31
N SER A 31 -21.20 -22.71 -10.27
CA SER A 31 -21.16 -23.26 -8.90
C SER A 31 -21.39 -22.18 -7.83
N SER A 32 -22.32 -22.44 -6.90
CA SER A 32 -22.71 -21.54 -5.80
C SER A 32 -21.66 -21.41 -4.67
N ARG A 33 -20.37 -21.67 -4.94
CA ARG A 33 -19.32 -21.54 -3.93
C ARG A 33 -18.70 -20.14 -4.00
N PRO A 34 -18.66 -19.39 -2.89
CA PRO A 34 -18.03 -18.08 -2.87
C PRO A 34 -16.54 -18.22 -3.25
N PRO A 35 -16.00 -17.30 -4.07
CA PRO A 35 -14.62 -17.40 -4.50
C PRO A 35 -13.68 -17.42 -3.29
N SER A 36 -12.63 -18.23 -3.41
CA SER A 36 -11.58 -18.38 -2.41
C SER A 36 -11.12 -17.00 -1.94
N ARG A 37 -11.28 -16.75 -0.63
CA ARG A 37 -10.92 -15.50 0.06
C ARG A 37 -9.55 -15.03 -0.40
N SER A 38 -9.51 -14.02 -1.25
CA SER A 38 -8.28 -13.29 -1.56
C SER A 38 -7.74 -12.77 -0.23
N ARG A 39 -6.60 -13.30 0.22
CA ARG A 39 -6.05 -12.89 1.52
C ARG A 39 -5.51 -11.47 1.37
N PRO A 40 -5.96 -10.52 2.20
CA PRO A 40 -5.43 -9.16 2.15
C PRO A 40 -3.95 -9.20 2.53
N PHE A 41 -3.10 -8.58 1.71
CA PHE A 41 -1.70 -8.33 2.01
C PHE A 41 -1.49 -6.85 2.27
N TRP A 42 -1.19 -6.50 3.52
CA TRP A 42 -0.88 -5.13 3.91
C TRP A 42 0.59 -4.84 3.63
N ALA A 43 0.85 -4.04 2.59
CA ALA A 43 2.20 -3.54 2.30
C ALA A 43 2.59 -2.40 3.24
N LEU A 44 1.64 -1.56 3.62
CA LEU A 44 1.78 -0.51 4.63
C LEU A 44 0.54 -0.52 5.52
N LYS A 45 0.72 -0.40 6.83
CA LYS A 45 -0.40 -0.43 7.78
C LYS A 45 -0.20 0.64 8.85
N ASP A 46 -1.10 1.62 8.86
CA ASP A 46 -1.19 2.70 9.86
C ASP A 46 0.14 3.46 10.05
N LEU A 47 0.75 3.87 8.94
CA LEU A 47 2.07 4.50 8.97
C LEU A 47 1.92 6.03 9.09
N SER A 48 2.54 6.62 10.11
CA SER A 48 2.52 8.06 10.39
C SER A 48 3.92 8.58 10.66
N PHE A 49 4.36 9.59 9.90
CA PHE A 49 5.67 10.22 10.08
C PHE A 49 5.70 11.62 9.44
N GLU A 50 6.70 12.40 9.84
CA GLU A 50 6.91 13.77 9.42
C GLU A 50 8.38 13.96 9.03
N ILE A 51 8.63 14.64 7.92
CA ILE A 51 9.98 14.97 7.43
C ILE A 51 10.03 16.50 7.27
N ALA A 52 10.93 17.15 8.00
CA ALA A 52 11.11 18.59 7.92
C ALA A 52 11.81 18.98 6.62
N ARG A 53 11.69 20.25 6.23
CA ARG A 53 12.44 20.77 5.08
C ARG A 53 13.93 20.77 5.38
N GLY A 54 14.73 20.18 4.48
CA GLY A 54 16.18 20.10 4.62
C GLY A 54 16.68 18.77 5.21
N ASP A 55 15.78 17.94 5.74
CA ASP A 55 16.14 16.63 6.27
C ASP A 55 16.45 15.62 5.17
N THR A 56 17.43 14.76 5.43
CA THR A 56 17.70 13.57 4.61
C THR A 56 17.37 12.31 5.41
N VAL A 57 16.43 11.50 4.91
CA VAL A 57 15.94 10.30 5.60
C VAL A 57 16.19 9.06 4.74
N GLY A 58 16.75 8.02 5.36
CA GLY A 58 16.92 6.71 4.74
C GLY A 58 15.77 5.76 5.09
N VAL A 59 15.20 5.09 4.08
CA VAL A 59 14.18 4.05 4.28
C VAL A 59 14.84 2.67 4.23
N ILE A 60 14.89 1.97 5.37
CA ILE A 60 15.54 0.66 5.51
C ILE A 60 14.55 -0.43 5.95
N GLY A 61 14.85 -1.69 5.62
CA GLY A 61 14.01 -2.84 5.98
C GLY A 61 14.22 -4.03 5.05
N ARG A 62 13.69 -5.20 5.43
CA ARG A 62 13.80 -6.44 4.63
C ARG A 62 13.08 -6.34 3.27
N ASN A 63 13.38 -7.26 2.37
CA ASN A 63 12.63 -7.41 1.12
C ASN A 63 11.16 -7.73 1.44
N GLY A 64 10.23 -7.09 0.72
CA GLY A 64 8.80 -7.21 0.97
C GLY A 64 8.23 -6.32 2.09
N ALA A 65 9.05 -5.51 2.77
CA ALA A 65 8.59 -4.65 3.87
C ALA A 65 7.79 -3.39 3.45
N GLY A 66 7.51 -3.20 2.15
CA GLY A 66 6.71 -2.06 1.66
C GLY A 66 7.50 -0.78 1.30
N LYS A 67 8.83 -0.83 1.25
CA LYS A 67 9.68 0.34 0.97
C LYS A 67 9.39 0.97 -0.41
N SER A 68 9.37 0.18 -1.47
CA SER A 68 9.06 0.68 -2.82
C SER A 68 7.64 1.22 -2.89
N THR A 69 6.68 0.53 -2.26
CA THR A 69 5.29 0.99 -2.14
C THR A 69 5.19 2.34 -1.45
N LEU A 70 5.95 2.56 -0.37
CA LEU A 70 6.01 3.85 0.32
C LEU A 70 6.56 4.95 -0.59
N LEU A 71 7.64 4.68 -1.32
CA LEU A 71 8.25 5.64 -2.25
C LEU A 71 7.30 5.99 -3.40
N GLU A 72 6.61 4.99 -3.97
CA GLU A 72 5.60 5.18 -5.02
C GLU A 72 4.42 6.05 -4.57
N ILE A 73 4.00 5.92 -3.30
CA ILE A 73 2.96 6.77 -2.73
C ILE A 73 3.46 8.20 -2.55
N ILE A 74 4.65 8.37 -1.99
CA ILE A 74 5.27 9.70 -1.79
C ILE A 74 5.47 10.40 -3.15
N SER A 75 5.86 9.66 -4.19
CA SER A 75 6.02 10.17 -5.56
C SER A 75 4.71 10.36 -6.31
N SER A 76 3.55 10.19 -5.66
CA SER A 76 2.22 10.28 -6.28
C SER A 76 1.98 9.32 -7.45
N THR A 77 2.76 8.25 -7.54
CA THR A 77 2.64 7.22 -8.58
C THR A 77 1.65 6.13 -8.19
N LEU A 78 1.36 6.00 -6.89
CA LEU A 78 0.42 5.03 -6.35
C LEU A 78 -0.52 5.70 -5.34
N THR A 79 -1.83 5.48 -5.49
CA THR A 79 -2.82 5.96 -4.51
C THR A 79 -2.86 5.03 -3.29
N PRO A 80 -2.89 5.56 -2.05
CA PRO A 80 -3.13 4.78 -0.85
C PRO A 80 -4.51 4.09 -0.86
N THR A 81 -4.71 3.14 0.06
CA THR A 81 -6.00 2.45 0.27
C THR A 81 -6.76 3.09 1.41
#